data_AF-A0A432E180-F1
#
_entry.id   AF-A0A432E180-F1
#
_cell.length_a   1.000
_cell.length_b   1.000
_cell.length_c   1.000
_cell.angle_alpha   90.00
_cell.angle_beta   90.00
_cell.angle_gamma   90.00
#
_symmetry.space_group_name_H-M   'P 1'
#
loop_
_entity.id
_entity.type
_entity.pdbx_description
1 polymer ?
#
loop_
_entity_poly.entity_id
_entity_poly.type
_entity_poly.pdbx_seq_one_letter_code
_entity_poly.pdbx_strand_id
1 'polypeptide(L)'
;MLYKEDDLLHHFSFDMLYIDILLLLFSVILFLYQTFNSDKILAINNYLPFWISVALMILFIGSIPILFFRATVSEGIYFFILFMLNLISNSILILGLLWNRQDRIK
;
A
#
# COMPACT_ATOMS: atom_id res chain seq x y z
N MET A 1 -34.86 -17.37 3.44
CA MET A 1 -34.46 -16.48 2.33
C MET A 1 -33.34 -15.50 2.72
N LEU A 2 -32.74 -15.61 3.91
CA LEU A 2 -31.66 -14.74 4.41
C LEU A 2 -30.24 -15.18 4.02
N TYR A 3 -30.06 -16.46 3.66
CA TYR A 3 -28.74 -17.03 3.38
C TYR A 3 -28.11 -16.60 2.04
N LYS A 4 -28.91 -15.99 1.15
CA LYS A 4 -28.47 -15.62 -0.22
C LYS A 4 -27.97 -14.17 -0.31
N GLU A 5 -28.41 -13.31 0.61
CA GLU A 5 -27.99 -11.91 0.69
C GLU A 5 -26.62 -11.78 1.38
N ASP A 6 -26.37 -12.56 2.44
CA ASP A 6 -25.08 -12.55 3.16
C ASP A 6 -23.91 -12.98 2.25
N ASP A 7 -24.14 -13.96 1.37
CA ASP A 7 -23.13 -14.45 0.43
C ASP A 7 -22.86 -13.44 -0.69
N LEU A 8 -23.90 -12.72 -1.15
CA LEU A 8 -23.76 -11.64 -2.13
C LEU A 8 -23.04 -10.42 -1.56
N LEU A 9 -23.35 -10.00 -0.32
CA LEU A 9 -22.68 -8.87 0.32
C LEU A 9 -21.22 -9.17 0.63
N HIS A 10 -20.89 -10.39 1.05
CA HIS A 10 -19.51 -10.80 1.28
C HIS A 10 -18.70 -10.87 -0.01
N HIS A 11 -19.26 -11.42 -1.09
CA HIS A 11 -18.57 -11.49 -2.38
C HIS A 11 -18.40 -10.09 -2.99
N PHE A 12 -19.48 -9.29 -2.99
CA PHE A 12 -19.45 -7.91 -3.47
C PHE A 12 -18.42 -7.06 -2.70
N SER A 13 -18.35 -7.23 -1.37
CA SER A 13 -17.37 -6.50 -0.54
C SER A 13 -15.92 -6.91 -0.83
N PHE A 14 -15.64 -8.18 -1.14
CA PHE A 14 -14.27 -8.63 -1.40
C PHE A 14 -13.82 -8.28 -2.82
N ASP A 15 -14.69 -8.47 -3.82
CA ASP A 15 -14.41 -8.11 -5.21
C ASP A 15 -14.24 -6.59 -5.38
N MET A 16 -15.10 -5.79 -4.73
CA MET A 16 -14.98 -4.34 -4.72
C MET A 16 -13.68 -3.89 -4.07
N LEU A 17 -13.30 -4.47 -2.92
CA LEU A 17 -12.03 -4.19 -2.25
C LEU A 17 -10.83 -4.56 -3.15
N TYR A 18 -10.90 -5.67 -3.87
CA TYR A 18 -9.85 -6.07 -4.80
C TYR A 18 -9.72 -5.10 -5.99
N ILE A 19 -10.84 -4.68 -6.58
CA ILE A 19 -10.86 -3.68 -7.66
C ILE A 19 -10.30 -2.34 -7.17
N ASP A 20 -10.67 -1.90 -5.96
CA ASP A 20 -10.18 -0.65 -5.37
C ASP A 20 -8.66 -0.70 -5.15
N ILE A 21 -8.13 -1.83 -4.68
CA ILE A 21 -6.68 -2.04 -4.55
C ILE A 21 -5.98 -1.95 -5.91
N LEU A 22 -6.53 -2.58 -6.95
CA LEU A 22 -5.97 -2.53 -8.29
C LEU A 22 -5.99 -1.10 -8.86
N LEU A 23 -7.09 -0.38 -8.69
CA LEU A 23 -7.24 0.99 -9.17
C LEU A 23 -6.28 1.94 -8.44
N LEU A 24 -6.13 1.76 -7.13
CA LEU A 24 -5.19 2.52 -6.31
C LEU A 24 -3.74 2.24 -6.74
N LEU A 25 -3.37 0.97 -6.93
CA LEU A 25 -2.04 0.60 -7.42
C LEU A 25 -1.76 1.19 -8.80
N PHE A 26 -2.74 1.14 -9.70
CA PHE A 26 -2.62 1.77 -11.02
C PHE A 26 -2.41 3.28 -10.92
N SER A 27 -3.16 3.97 -10.06
CA SER A 27 -2.98 5.40 -9.80
C SER A 27 -1.60 5.73 -9.24
N VAL A 28 -1.11 4.95 -8.27
CA VAL A 28 0.23 5.09 -7.70
C VAL A 28 1.31 4.86 -8.75
N ILE A 29 1.16 3.86 -9.61
CA ILE A 29 2.11 3.58 -10.71
C ILE A 29 2.13 4.74 -11.70
N LEU A 30 0.97 5.26 -12.11
CA LEU A 30 0.90 6.43 -12.99
C LEU A 30 1.57 7.66 -12.37
N PHE A 31 1.33 7.91 -11.08
CA PHE A 31 1.96 8.99 -10.34
C PHE A 31 3.49 8.85 -10.29
N LEU A 32 4.00 7.64 -10.00
CA LEU A 32 5.43 7.36 -9.98
C LEU A 32 6.04 7.53 -11.37
N TYR A 33 5.39 7.03 -12.42
CA TYR A 33 5.83 7.20 -13.81
C TYR A 33 5.95 8.67 -14.20
N GLN A 34 4.95 9.49 -13.86
CA GLN A 34 5.02 10.95 -14.08
C GLN A 34 6.12 11.62 -13.25
N THR A 35 6.33 11.18 -12.01
CA THR A 35 7.36 11.73 -11.12
C THR A 35 8.76 11.41 -11.64
N PHE A 36 8.99 10.20 -12.15
CA PHE A 36 10.27 9.80 -12.71
C PHE A 36 10.58 10.47 -14.05
N ASN A 37 9.56 10.76 -14.87
CA ASN A 37 9.72 11.48 -16.14
C ASN A 37 9.71 13.01 -15.99
N SER A 38 9.76 13.52 -14.77
CA SER A 38 9.76 14.95 -14.46
C SER A 38 11.06 15.33 -13.77
N ASP A 39 11.44 16.61 -13.83
CA ASP A 39 12.57 17.18 -13.09
C ASP A 39 12.46 16.98 -11.57
N LYS A 40 11.26 16.62 -11.08
CA LYS A 40 11.01 16.21 -9.68
C LYS A 40 11.84 15.01 -9.23
N ILE A 41 12.31 14.16 -10.16
CA ILE A 41 13.21 13.04 -9.85
C ILE A 41 14.53 13.50 -9.21
N LEU A 42 14.99 14.72 -9.53
CA LEU A 42 16.23 15.29 -8.99
C LEU A 42 16.08 15.68 -7.51
N ALA A 43 14.86 15.89 -7.04
CA ALA A 43 14.53 16.23 -5.66
C ALA A 43 13.75 15.11 -4.94
N ILE A 44 13.87 13.85 -5.39
CA ILE A 44 13.03 12.75 -4.92
C ILE A 44 13.15 12.51 -3.40
N ASN A 45 14.34 12.74 -2.84
CA ASN A 45 14.60 12.62 -1.41
C ASN A 45 13.74 13.59 -0.59
N ASN A 46 13.48 14.79 -1.12
CA ASN A 46 12.68 15.83 -0.48
C ASN A 46 11.21 15.82 -0.94
N TYR A 47 10.83 14.90 -1.84
CA TYR A 47 9.49 14.82 -2.38
C TYR A 47 8.65 13.83 -1.58
N LEU A 48 8.06 14.28 -0.47
CA LEU A 48 7.22 13.44 0.41
C LEU A 48 6.15 12.61 -0.33
N PRO A 49 5.44 13.13 -1.36
CA PRO A 49 4.48 12.34 -2.12
C PRO A 49 5.08 11.06 -2.73
N PHE A 50 6.35 11.07 -3.14
CA PHE A 50 7.03 9.86 -3.63
C PHE A 50 7.14 8.78 -2.53
N TRP A 51 7.60 9.16 -1.34
CA TRP A 51 7.74 8.23 -0.21
C TRP A 51 6.39 7.62 0.20
N ILE A 52 5.33 8.42 0.17
CA ILE A 52 3.95 7.95 0.41
C ILE A 52 3.55 6.92 -0.66
N SER A 53 3.78 7.23 -1.94
CA SER A 53 3.48 6.31 -3.04
C SER A 53 4.25 4.98 -2.93
N VAL A 54 5.53 5.01 -2.55
CA VAL A 54 6.32 3.78 -2.34
C VAL A 54 5.78 2.96 -1.16
N ALA A 55 5.47 3.61 -0.04
CA ALA A 55 4.91 2.93 1.14
C ALA A 55 3.55 2.28 0.85
N LEU A 56 2.67 2.97 0.11
CA LEU A 56 1.38 2.43 -0.34
C LEU A 56 1.59 1.26 -1.29
N MET A 57 2.49 1.37 -2.26
CA MET A 57 2.77 0.30 -3.22
C MET A 57 3.22 -0.98 -2.51
N ILE A 58 4.13 -0.88 -1.54
CA ILE A 58 4.58 -2.03 -0.75
C ILE A 58 3.43 -2.63 0.07
N LEU A 59 2.64 -1.78 0.75
CA LEU A 59 1.52 -2.23 1.57
C LEU A 59 0.48 -2.98 0.74
N PHE A 60 0.06 -2.43 -0.40
CA PHE A 60 -0.99 -3.02 -1.21
C PHE A 60 -0.53 -4.24 -2.01
N ILE A 61 0.67 -4.21 -2.62
CA ILE A 61 1.23 -5.39 -3.29
C ILE A 61 1.47 -6.52 -2.29
N GLY A 62 2.02 -6.21 -1.11
CA GLY A 62 2.26 -7.20 -0.07
C GLY A 62 0.98 -7.77 0.55
N SER A 63 -0.10 -6.99 0.59
CA SER A 63 -1.38 -7.45 1.16
C SER A 63 -2.12 -8.43 0.25
N ILE A 64 -1.99 -8.34 -1.08
CA ILE A 64 -2.65 -9.26 -2.03
C ILE A 64 -2.36 -10.74 -1.74
N PRO A 65 -1.08 -11.20 -1.66
CA PRO A 65 -0.81 -12.61 -1.36
C PRO A 65 -1.22 -12.98 0.08
N ILE A 66 -1.12 -12.06 1.04
CA ILE A 66 -1.52 -12.31 2.43
C ILE A 66 -3.03 -12.57 2.53
N LEU A 67 -3.85 -11.82 1.78
CA LEU A 67 -5.29 -12.05 1.71
C LEU A 67 -5.62 -13.44 1.17
N PHE A 68 -4.85 -13.92 0.19
CA PHE A 68 -5.02 -15.25 -0.39
C PHE A 68 -4.62 -16.37 0.58
N PHE A 69 -3.55 -16.17 1.36
CA PHE A 69 -3.06 -17.16 2.33
C PHE A 69 -3.80 -17.17 3.68
N ARG A 70 -4.84 -16.34 3.85
CA ARG A 70 -5.61 -16.24 5.11
C ARG A 70 -6.15 -17.60 5.59
N ALA A 71 -6.57 -18.47 4.69
CA ALA A 71 -7.19 -19.76 5.03
C ALA A 71 -6.18 -20.91 5.19
N THR A 72 -4.93 -20.74 4.78
CA THR A 72 -3.92 -21.80 4.73
C THR A 72 -2.84 -21.68 5.81
N VAL A 73 -2.70 -20.50 6.41
CA VAL A 73 -1.65 -20.17 7.37
C VAL A 73 -2.24 -20.03 8.77
N SER A 74 -1.47 -20.38 9.81
CA SER A 74 -1.91 -20.19 11.19
C SER A 74 -2.11 -18.70 11.51
N GLU A 75 -3.09 -18.41 12.36
CA GLU A 75 -3.47 -17.04 12.73
C GLU A 75 -2.27 -16.21 13.23
N GLY A 76 -1.41 -16.81 14.06
CA GLY A 76 -0.20 -16.15 14.56
C GLY A 76 0.79 -15.76 13.45
N ILE A 77 1.01 -16.64 12.47
CA ILE A 77 1.90 -16.34 11.34
C ILE A 77 1.26 -15.30 10.43
N TYR A 78 -0.05 -15.40 10.18
CA TYR A 78 -0.81 -14.42 9.40
C TYR A 78 -0.67 -13.00 9.98
N PHE A 79 -0.94 -12.83 11.28
CA PHE A 79 -0.79 -11.53 11.94
C PHE A 79 0.65 -11.04 11.98
N PHE A 80 1.61 -11.95 12.17
CA PHE A 80 3.03 -11.58 12.16
C PHE A 80 3.47 -11.02 10.81
N ILE A 81 3.05 -11.64 9.70
CA ILE A 81 3.37 -11.16 8.35
C ILE A 81 2.70 -9.80 8.09
N LEU A 82 1.42 -9.64 8.46
CA LEU A 82 0.73 -8.34 8.36
C LEU A 82 1.41 -7.25 9.18
N PHE A 83 1.88 -7.59 10.38
CA PHE A 83 2.62 -6.68 11.24
C PHE A 83 3.94 -6.26 10.58
N MET A 84 4.72 -7.21 10.05
CA MET A 84 5.97 -6.91 9.37
C MET A 84 5.76 -6.04 8.13
N LEU A 85 4.72 -6.31 7.35
CA LEU A 85 4.38 -5.50 6.19
C LEU A 85 4.04 -4.05 6.59
N ASN A 86 3.23 -3.88 7.64
CA ASN A 86 2.92 -2.56 8.19
C ASN A 86 4.16 -1.87 8.76
N LEU A 87 5.02 -2.59 9.47
CA LEU A 87 6.26 -2.05 10.03
C LEU A 87 7.16 -1.51 8.92
N ILE A 88 7.33 -2.25 7.83
CA ILE A 88 8.12 -1.83 6.67
C ILE A 88 7.50 -0.60 6.01
N SER A 89 6.19 -0.63 5.73
CA SER A 89 5.49 0.50 5.10
C SER A 89 5.58 1.79 5.94
N ASN A 90 5.34 1.69 7.25
CA ASN A 90 5.45 2.84 8.16
C ASN A 90 6.90 3.33 8.31
N SER A 91 7.89 2.44 8.29
CA SER A 91 9.30 2.84 8.32
C SER A 91 9.67 3.69 7.11
N ILE A 92 9.16 3.35 5.92
CA ILE A 92 9.37 4.14 4.69
C ILE A 92 8.74 5.52 4.80
N LEU A 93 7.53 5.62 5.39
CA LEU A 93 6.88 6.91 5.65
C LEU A 93 7.69 7.76 6.62
N ILE A 94 8.19 7.18 7.72
CA ILE A 94 9.03 7.87 8.70
C ILE A 94 10.31 8.37 8.03
N LEU A 95 10.98 7.54 7.24
CA LEU A 95 12.17 7.94 6.48
C LEU A 95 11.88 9.10 5.52
N GLY A 96 10.79 9.03 4.76
CA GLY A 96 10.36 10.11 3.87
C GLY A 96 10.06 11.41 4.61
N LEU A 97 9.49 11.33 5.81
CA LEU A 97 9.24 12.49 6.68
C LEU A 97 10.53 13.10 7.24
N LEU A 98 11.51 12.26 7.63
CA LEU A 98 12.79 12.72 8.16
C LEU A 98 13.63 13.41 7.06
N TRP A 99 13.74 12.79 5.88
CA TRP A 99 14.46 13.40 4.76
C TRP A 99 13.83 14.72 4.29
N ASN A 100 12.50 14.80 4.22
CA ASN A 100 11.80 16.04 3.85
C ASN A 100 12.02 17.21 4.85
N ARG A 101 12.41 16.93 6.10
CA ARG A 101 12.73 18.01 7.07
C ARG A 101 14.15 18.53 6.92
N GLN A 102 15.07 17.72 6.45
CA GLN A 102 16.50 18.03 6.48
C GLN A 102 16.88 19.17 5.51
N ASP A 103 16.14 19.33 4.41
CA ASP A 103 16.35 20.41 3.45
C ASP A 103 15.67 21.74 3.84
N ARG A 104 14.76 21.73 4.83
CA ARG A 104 14.13 22.97 5.36
C ARG A 104 14.96 23.65 6.45
N ILE A 105 16.07 23.05 6.87
CA ILE A 105 16.97 23.57 7.93
C ILE A 105 18.25 24.20 7.32
N LYS A 106 18.25 24.52 6.02
CA LYS A 106 19.33 25.27 5.38
C LYS A 106 18.95 26.72 5.15
#